data_AF-A0A928EGN7-F1
#
_entry.id   AF-A0A928EGN7-F1
#
_cell.length_a   1.000
_cell.length_b   1.000
_cell.length_c   1.000
_cell.angle_alpha   90.00
_cell.angle_beta   90.00
_cell.angle_gamma   90.00
#
_symmetry.space_group_name_H-M   'P 1'
#
loop_
_entity.id
_entity.type
_entity.pdbx_description
1 polymer ?
#
loop_
_entity_poly.entity_id
_entity_poly.type
_entity_poly.pdbx_seq_one_letter_code
_entity_poly.pdbx_strand_id
1 'polypeptide(L)' 'MRESEFWTAVDWTFPGGRGRSLMQDLVLSSLDGRSPLQAIDAGVDPQRVWNELCTAMDLPDSYRFIHRVKPEDRDDLMR' A
#
# COMPACT_ATOMS: atom_id res chain seq x y z
N MET A 1 -4.15 -1.73 9.70
CA MET A 1 -5.25 -1.52 8.73
C MET A 1 -5.86 -2.87 8.41
N ARG A 2 -7.15 -2.92 8.06
CA ARG A 2 -7.80 -4.12 7.51
C ARG A 2 -7.34 -4.34 6.07
N GLU A 3 -7.50 -5.55 5.54
CA GLU A 3 -7.16 -5.84 4.14
C GLU A 3 -7.96 -4.97 3.16
N SER A 4 -9.24 -4.72 3.41
CA SER A 4 -10.04 -3.80 2.60
C SER A 4 -9.53 -2.35 2.64
N GLU A 5 -8.99 -1.91 3.78
CA GLU A 5 -8.36 -0.60 3.93
C GLU A 5 -7.02 -0.53 3.19
N PHE A 6 -6.26 -1.64 3.17
CA PHE A 6 -5.05 -1.77 2.36
C PHE A 6 -5.36 -1.62 0.86
N TRP A 7 -6.35 -2.37 0.35
CA TRP A 7 -6.74 -2.26 -1.06
C TRP A 7 -7.26 -0.88 -1.41
N THR A 8 -8.00 -0.26 -0.49
CA THR A 8 -8.39 1.15 -0.63
C THR A 8 -7.15 2.02 -0.77
N ALA A 9 -6.18 1.95 0.15
CA ALA A 9 -4.93 2.72 0.09
C ALA A 9 -4.15 2.50 -1.22
N VAL A 10 -4.09 1.27 -1.73
CA VAL A 10 -3.49 0.93 -3.03
C VAL A 10 -4.20 1.64 -4.17
N ASP A 11 -5.53 1.54 -4.25
CA ASP A 11 -6.32 2.13 -5.35
C ASP A 11 -6.20 3.67 -5.38
N TRP A 12 -6.09 4.31 -4.20
CA TRP A 12 -5.86 5.76 -4.10
C TRP A 12 -4.46 6.18 -4.50
N THR A 13 -3.45 5.41 -4.08
CA THR A 13 -2.05 5.75 -4.32
C THR A 13 -1.64 5.47 -5.77
N PHE A 14 -2.25 4.45 -6.39
CA PHE A 14 -1.93 3.99 -7.74
C PHE A 14 -3.18 3.97 -8.64
N PRO A 15 -3.74 5.14 -8.98
CA PRO A 15 -4.97 5.23 -9.75
C PRO A 15 -4.82 4.66 -11.16
N GLY A 16 -5.94 4.28 -11.76
CA GLY A 16 -6.00 3.69 -13.11
C GLY A 16 -5.78 2.17 -13.13
N GLY A 17 -6.01 1.48 -12.00
CA GLY A 17 -5.98 0.01 -11.92
C GLY A 17 -4.57 -0.61 -11.87
N ARG A 18 -3.52 0.20 -11.98
CA ARG A 18 -2.12 -0.27 -11.97
C ARG A 18 -1.69 -0.82 -10.60
N GLY A 19 -2.31 -0.36 -9.52
CA GLY A 19 -2.02 -0.81 -8.16
C GLY A 19 -2.14 -2.32 -7.97
N ARG A 20 -3.18 -2.95 -8.54
CA ARG A 20 -3.38 -4.40 -8.38
C ARG A 20 -2.31 -5.25 -9.03
N SER A 21 -1.85 -4.89 -10.22
CA SER A 21 -0.74 -5.58 -10.89
C SER A 21 0.57 -5.34 -10.13
N LEU A 22 0.82 -4.11 -9.66
CA LEU A 22 1.99 -3.82 -8.84
C LEU A 22 2.04 -4.69 -7.57
N MET A 23 0.91 -4.89 -6.88
CA MET A 23 0.87 -5.70 -5.65
C MET A 23 1.14 -7.18 -5.92
N GLN A 24 0.95 -7.66 -7.15
CA GLN A 24 1.25 -9.03 -7.57
C GLN A 24 2.73 -9.19 -7.90
N ASP A 25 3.31 -8.22 -8.62
CA ASP A 25 4.62 -8.38 -9.26
C ASP A 25 5.80 -7.82 -8.45
N LEU A 26 5.55 -6.83 -7.58
CA LEU A 26 6.62 -6.18 -6.80
C LEU A 26 7.11 -7.08 -5.67
N VAL A 27 8.18 -7.82 -5.88
CA VAL A 27 8.80 -8.65 -4.83
C VAL A 27 9.67 -7.80 -3.91
N LEU A 28 9.39 -7.84 -2.60
CA LEU A 28 10.11 -7.07 -1.58
C LEU A 28 10.91 -8.00 -0.66
N SER A 29 12.22 -7.74 -0.53
CA SER A 29 13.08 -8.49 0.38
C SER A 29 12.66 -8.32 1.84
N SER A 30 12.09 -7.18 2.23
CA SER A 30 11.58 -6.93 3.58
C SER A 30 10.29 -7.70 3.92
N LEU A 31 9.67 -8.33 2.92
CA LEU A 31 8.52 -9.24 3.06
C LEU A 31 8.94 -10.71 2.86
N ASP A 32 10.19 -11.04 3.17
CA ASP A 32 10.81 -12.35 2.97
C ASP A 32 10.83 -12.80 1.49
N GLY A 33 10.99 -11.84 0.57
CA GLY A 33 11.00 -12.13 -0.87
C GLY A 33 9.62 -12.45 -1.44
N ARG A 34 8.55 -11.93 -0.82
CA ARG A 34 7.17 -12.00 -1.31
C ARG A 34 6.74 -10.70 -1.95
N SER A 35 5.76 -10.77 -2.84
CA SER A 35 4.99 -9.58 -3.23
C SER A 35 4.01 -9.14 -2.14
N PRO A 36 3.52 -7.89 -2.15
CA PRO A 36 2.49 -7.44 -1.22
C PRO A 36 1.27 -8.37 -1.17
N LEU A 37 0.76 -8.82 -2.32
CA LEU A 37 -0.36 -9.76 -2.36
C LEU A 37 0.00 -11.08 -1.67
N GLN A 38 1.13 -11.67 -2.02
CA GLN A 38 1.60 -12.91 -1.39
C GLN A 38 1.80 -12.78 0.13
N ALA A 39 2.25 -11.61 0.59
CA ALA A 39 2.42 -11.35 2.01
C ALA A 39 1.06 -11.27 2.74
N ILE A 40 0.08 -10.58 2.14
CA ILE A 40 -1.30 -10.53 2.66
C ILE A 40 -1.90 -11.94 2.72
N ASP A 41 -1.80 -12.72 1.64
CA ASP A 41 -2.31 -14.10 1.57
C ASP A 41 -1.63 -15.02 2.59
N ALA A 42 -0.36 -14.76 2.91
CA ALA A 42 0.38 -15.46 3.95
C ALA A 42 0.03 -14.99 5.39
N GLY A 43 -0.90 -14.06 5.55
CA GLY A 43 -1.36 -13.54 6.83
C GLY A 43 -0.44 -12.48 7.46
N VAL A 44 0.47 -11.88 6.68
CA VAL A 44 1.26 -10.73 7.16
C VAL A 44 0.32 -9.55 7.40
N ASP A 45 0.52 -8.86 8.52
CA ASP A 45 -0.30 -7.70 8.87
C ASP A 45 -0.32 -6.67 7.72
N PRO A 46 -1.50 -6.23 7.25
CA PRO A 46 -1.60 -5.32 6.12
C PRO A 46 -0.95 -3.94 6.36
N GLN A 47 -0.88 -3.46 7.61
CA GLN A 47 -0.18 -2.20 7.91
C GLN A 47 1.33 -2.37 7.72
N ARG A 48 1.88 -3.52 8.14
CA ARG A 48 3.28 -3.85 7.86
C ARG A 48 3.54 -3.88 6.36
N VAL A 49 2.73 -4.61 5.59
CA VAL A 49 2.88 -4.68 4.12
C VAL A 49 2.82 -3.29 3.50
N TRP A 50 1.88 -2.44 3.92
CA TRP A 50 1.78 -1.06 3.44
C TRP A 50 3.00 -0.20 3.77
N ASN A 51 3.56 -0.32 4.97
CA ASN A 51 4.75 0.43 5.38
C ASN A 51 5.98 0.04 4.54
N GLU A 52 6.16 -1.25 4.29
CA GLU A 52 7.24 -1.76 3.43
C GLU A 52 7.07 -1.29 1.99
N LEU A 53 5.84 -1.31 1.47
CA LEU A 53 5.53 -0.76 0.16
C LEU A 53 5.83 0.74 0.08
N CYS A 54 5.41 1.53 1.08
CA CYS A 54 5.70 2.96 1.14
C CYS A 54 7.21 3.22 1.10
N THR A 55 7.99 2.43 1.85
CA THR A 55 9.45 2.53 1.86
C THR A 55 10.05 2.16 0.51
N ALA A 56 9.60 1.06 -0.09
CA ALA A 56 10.12 0.58 -1.38
C ALA A 56 9.81 1.52 -2.55
N MET A 57 8.66 2.22 -2.48
CA MET A 57 8.19 3.14 -3.52
C MET A 57 8.55 4.61 -3.22
N ASP A 58 9.31 4.87 -2.16
CA ASP A 58 9.69 6.20 -1.68
C ASP A 58 8.47 7.14 -1.52
N LEU A 59 7.38 6.61 -0.96
CA LEU A 59 6.17 7.37 -0.71
C LEU A 59 6.35 8.26 0.53
N PRO A 60 5.78 9.48 0.54
CA PRO A 60 5.85 10.36 1.69
C PRO A 60 5.27 9.72 2.96
N ASP A 61 5.81 10.08 4.11
CA ASP A 61 5.39 9.54 5.43
C ASP A 61 3.88 9.72 5.71
N SER A 62 3.26 10.76 5.13
CA SER A 62 1.82 11.00 5.20
C SER A 62 0.98 9.84 4.64
N TYR A 63 1.54 9.03 3.73
CA TYR A 63 0.86 7.90 3.13
C TYR A 63 0.72 6.70 4.07
N ARG A 64 1.54 6.59 5.13
CA ARG A 64 1.48 5.45 6.07
C ARG A 64 0.09 5.28 6.69
N PHE A 65 -0.66 6.37 6.82
CA PHE A 65 -2.01 6.40 7.38
C PHE A 65 -3.08 6.89 6.39
N ILE A 66 -2.83 6.83 5.08
CA ILE A 66 -3.74 7.36 4.04
C ILE A 66 -5.17 6.77 4.12
N HIS A 67 -5.30 5.52 4.57
CA HIS A 67 -6.59 4.86 4.80
C HIS A 67 -7.47 5.56 5.86
N ARG A 68 -6.88 6.43 6.70
CA ARG A 68 -7.58 7.24 7.72
C ARG A 68 -7.87 8.67 7.25
N VAL A 69 -7.25 9.09 6.16
CA VAL A 69 -7.47 10.43 5.58
C VAL A 69 -8.76 10.38 4.78
N LYS A 70 -9.62 11.38 4.93
CA LYS A 70 -10.88 11.44 4.17
C LYS A 70 -10.59 11.67 2.69
N PRO A 71 -11.42 11.15 1.76
CA PRO A 71 -11.19 11.31 0.34
C PRO A 71 -10.95 12.77 -0.10
N GLU A 72 -11.69 13.72 0.46
CA GLU A 72 -11.56 15.15 0.14
C GLU A 72 -10.21 15.78 0.56
N ASP A 73 -9.53 15.20 1.55
CA ASP A 73 -8.28 15.74 2.11
C ASP A 73 -7.02 15.07 1.50
N ARG A 74 -7.19 14.12 0.56
CA ARG A 74 -6.08 13.32 0.01
C ARG A 74 -5.29 14.03 -1.07
N ASP A 75 -5.91 14.92 -1.83
CA ASP A 75 -5.22 15.72 -2.87
C ASP A 75 -4.12 16.59 -2.26
N ASP A 76 -4.30 17.02 -1.00
CA ASP A 76 -3.31 17.78 -0.26
C ASP A 76 -2.11 16.94 0.21
N LEU A 77 -2.20 15.60 0.19
CA LEU A 77 -1.06 14.71 0.44
C LEU A 77 -0.17 14.53 -0.80
N MET A 78 -0.65 14.90 -1.99
CA MET A 78 0.08 14.82 -3.26
C MET A 78 0.77 16.13 -3.65
N ARG A 79 0.50 17.23 -2.93
CA ARG A 79 1.14 18.54 -3.10
C ARG A 79 2.44 18.63 -2.30
#